data_AF-A0A095WYW1-F1
#
_entry.id   AF-A0A095WYW1-F1
#
_cell.length_a   1.000
_cell.length_b   1.000
_cell.length_c   1.000
_cell.angle_alpha   90.00
_cell.angle_beta   90.00
_cell.angle_gamma   90.00
#
_symmetry.space_group_name_H-M   'P 1'
#
loop_
_entity.id
_entity.type
_entity.pdbx_description
1 polymer ?
#
loop_
_entity_poly.entity_id
_entity_poly.type
_entity_poly.pdbx_seq_one_letter_code
_entity_poly.pdbx_strand_id
1 'polypeptide(L)'
;MANRYRNNGIYLMLSDDELEILEKKYKLSGCKSLRQFIMKCILEKDIFVLDMDVFRDMSTSISRISSNINQIAKRVNSTNVIYKNDIDDLKTLLTKQGKEILDMRRKIYSFGNLETHRMEDK
;
A
#
# COMPACT_ATOMS: atom_id res chain seq x y z
N MET A 1 -4.02 2.47 49.61
CA MET A 1 -3.34 2.55 48.29
C MET A 1 -4.12 3.51 47.42
N ALA A 2 -3.47 4.52 46.84
CA ALA A 2 -4.15 5.51 46.01
C ALA A 2 -4.81 4.84 44.79
N ASN A 3 -6.09 5.13 44.57
CA ASN A 3 -6.85 4.58 43.44
C ASN A 3 -6.29 5.15 42.13
N ARG A 4 -5.49 4.38 41.41
CA ARG A 4 -4.88 4.82 40.15
C ARG A 4 -5.85 4.56 39.01
N TYR A 5 -6.02 5.54 38.13
CA TYR A 5 -6.84 5.38 36.92
C TYR A 5 -6.20 4.43 35.89
N ARG A 6 -4.87 4.30 35.89
CA ARG A 6 -4.12 3.44 34.95
C ARG A 6 -3.32 2.40 35.71
N ASN A 7 -3.85 1.18 35.72
CA ASN A 7 -3.31 0.06 36.51
C ASN A 7 -2.38 -0.87 35.72
N ASN A 8 -2.39 -0.76 34.38
CA ASN A 8 -1.65 -1.66 33.49
C ASN A 8 -0.37 -0.98 32.97
N GLY A 9 0.74 -1.71 33.00
CA GLY A 9 2.03 -1.31 32.42
C GLY A 9 2.38 -2.15 31.20
N ILE A 10 3.10 -1.57 30.25
CA ILE A 10 3.67 -2.27 29.10
C ILE A 10 5.18 -2.21 29.23
N TYR A 11 5.83 -3.37 29.11
CA TYR A 11 7.28 -3.48 29.06
C TYR A 11 7.69 -3.83 27.63
N LEU A 12 8.62 -3.07 27.06
CA LEU A 12 9.08 -3.21 25.68
C LEU A 12 10.60 -3.30 25.71
N MET A 13 11.15 -4.42 25.25
CA MET A 13 12.57 -4.55 24.96
C MET A 13 12.82 -4.08 23.53
N LEU A 14 13.88 -3.30 23.34
CA LEU A 14 14.28 -2.75 22.05
C LEU A 14 15.74 -3.11 21.80
N SER A 15 16.09 -3.38 20.54
CA SER A 15 17.49 -3.36 20.11
C SER A 15 18.03 -1.92 20.09
N ASP A 16 19.35 -1.78 19.98
CA ASP A 16 20.00 -0.45 19.90
C ASP A 16 19.46 0.38 18.73
N ASP A 17 19.27 -0.25 17.56
CA ASP A 17 18.71 0.41 16.37
C ASP A 17 17.26 0.86 16.58
N GLU A 18 16.43 0.01 17.20
CA GLU A 18 15.03 0.34 17.47
C GLU A 18 14.90 1.48 18.47
N LEU A 19 15.79 1.52 19.46
CA LEU A 19 15.87 2.60 20.44
C LEU A 19 16.27 3.92 19.77
N GLU A 20 17.25 3.91 18.86
CA GLU A 20 17.65 5.11 18.13
C GLU A 20 16.50 5.68 17.29
N ILE A 21 15.75 4.82 16.60
CA ILE A 21 14.57 5.21 15.82
C ILE A 21 13.50 5.81 16.73
N LEU A 22 13.24 5.19 17.87
CA LEU A 22 12.27 5.65 18.87
C LEU A 22 12.64 7.06 19.36
N GLU A 23 13.89 7.27 19.75
CA GLU A 23 14.36 8.56 20.24
C GLU A 23 14.28 9.65 19.17
N LYS A 24 14.66 9.33 17.93
CA LYS A 24 14.58 10.29 16.82
C LYS A 24 13.14 10.72 16.58
N LYS A 25 12.20 9.76 16.51
CA LYS A 25 10.77 10.06 16.35
C LYS A 25 10.20 10.82 17.55
N TYR A 26 10.64 10.47 18.76
CA TYR A 26 10.23 11.16 19.98
C TYR A 26 10.68 12.63 19.98
N LYS A 27 11.96 12.91 19.67
CA LYS A 27 12.50 14.27 19.57
C LYS A 27 11.75 15.11 18.53
N LEU A 28 11.42 14.52 17.38
CA LEU A 28 10.64 15.19 16.32
C LEU A 28 9.18 15.46 16.72
N SER A 29 8.62 14.68 17.65
CA SER A 29 7.21 14.80 18.04
C SER A 29 6.90 16.00 18.93
N GLY A 30 7.91 16.59 19.59
CA GLY A 30 7.72 17.67 20.58
C GLY A 30 6.93 17.27 21.83
N CYS A 31 6.73 15.96 22.08
CA CYS A 31 6.00 15.48 23.26
C CYS A 31 6.80 15.72 24.56
N LYS A 32 6.09 15.97 25.67
CA LYS A 32 6.71 16.27 26.97
C LYS A 32 7.28 15.05 27.67
N SER A 33 6.77 13.86 27.34
CA SER A 33 7.23 12.59 27.89
C SER A 33 7.12 11.48 26.87
N LEU A 34 7.99 10.48 26.98
CA LEU A 34 7.94 9.28 26.14
C LEU A 34 6.58 8.58 26.26
N ARG A 35 6.01 8.54 27.48
CA ARG A 35 4.67 8.00 27.72
C ARG A 35 3.59 8.71 26.88
N GLN A 36 3.64 10.04 26.80
CA GLN A 36 2.70 10.81 25.99
C GLN A 36 2.87 10.49 24.51
N PHE A 37 4.11 10.40 24.02
CA PHE A 37 4.40 10.03 22.64
C PHE A 37 3.88 8.63 22.29
N ILE A 38 4.14 7.64 23.13
CA ILE A 38 3.67 6.27 22.91
C ILE A 38 2.15 6.17 22.97
N MET A 39 1.51 6.84 23.93
CA MET A 39 0.04 6.90 23.98
C MET A 39 -0.54 7.59 22.74
N LYS A 40 0.11 8.64 22.24
CA LYS A 40 -0.26 9.30 20.99
C LYS A 40 -0.16 8.34 19.81
N CYS A 41 0.92 7.58 19.72
CA CYS A 41 1.10 6.57 18.67
C CYS A 41 0.10 5.42 18.74
N ILE A 42 -0.25 4.95 19.95
CA ILE A 42 -1.18 3.83 20.15
C ILE A 42 -2.64 4.26 19.96
N LEU A 43 -3.00 5.46 20.42
CA LEU A 43 -4.40 5.91 20.45
C LEU A 43 -4.81 6.73 19.21
N GLU A 44 -3.89 7.45 18.56
CA GLU A 44 -4.25 8.32 17.43
C GLU A 44 -4.03 7.68 16.05
N LYS A 45 -3.24 6.61 15.95
CA LYS A 45 -2.97 5.96 14.66
C LYS A 45 -3.63 4.60 14.60
N ASP A 46 -4.70 4.53 13.82
CA ASP A 46 -5.27 3.26 13.38
C ASP A 46 -4.22 2.47 12.59
N ILE A 47 -4.07 1.19 12.92
CA ILE A 47 -3.24 0.28 12.13
C ILE A 47 -4.08 -0.16 10.93
N PHE A 48 -3.81 0.43 9.78
CA PHE A 48 -4.41 0.00 8.52
C PHE A 48 -3.75 -1.27 8.03
N VAL A 49 -4.47 -2.39 8.08
CA VAL A 49 -4.10 -3.59 7.30
C VAL A 49 -4.58 -3.33 5.88
N LEU A 50 -3.66 -2.87 5.03
CA LEU A 50 -3.95 -2.70 3.61
C LEU A 50 -4.04 -4.09 2.97
N ASP A 51 -5.19 -4.40 2.40
CA ASP A 51 -5.31 -5.53 1.48
C ASP A 51 -4.52 -5.20 0.20
N MET A 52 -3.36 -5.83 0.07
CA MET A 52 -2.45 -5.63 -1.05
C MET A 52 -2.78 -6.51 -2.26
N ASP A 53 -3.79 -7.38 -2.17
CA ASP A 53 -4.10 -8.33 -3.24
C ASP A 53 -4.56 -7.61 -4.51
N VAL A 54 -5.33 -6.52 -4.36
CA VAL A 54 -5.74 -5.65 -5.48
C VAL A 54 -4.53 -5.07 -6.21
N PHE A 55 -3.49 -4.66 -5.48
CA PHE A 55 -2.27 -4.11 -6.06
C PHE A 55 -1.39 -5.20 -6.69
N ARG A 56 -1.40 -6.41 -6.13
CA ARG A 56 -0.68 -7.57 -6.67
C ARG A 56 -1.27 -8.02 -8.00
N ASP A 57 -2.60 -8.07 -8.09
CA ASP A 57 -3.32 -8.36 -9.32
C ASP A 57 -3.01 -7.31 -10.40
N MET A 58 -3.01 -6.02 -10.02
CA MET A 58 -2.62 -4.93 -10.90
C MET A 58 -1.22 -5.12 -11.48
N SER A 59 -0.25 -5.37 -10.60
CA SER A 59 1.15 -5.56 -10.97
C SER A 59 1.28 -6.72 -11.96
N THR A 60 0.62 -7.84 -11.68
CA THR A 60 0.62 -9.03 -12.54
C THR A 60 0.05 -8.75 -13.93
N SER A 61 -1.07 -8.03 -14.01
CA SER A 61 -1.66 -7.66 -15.30
C SER A 61 -0.78 -6.72 -16.11
N ILE A 62 -0.17 -5.71 -15.47
CA ILE A 62 0.79 -4.81 -16.12
C ILE A 62 1.98 -5.58 -16.67
N SER A 63 2.53 -6.53 -15.90
CA SER A 63 3.66 -7.37 -16.35
C SER A 63 3.30 -8.20 -17.59
N ARG A 64 2.09 -8.79 -17.64
CA ARG A 64 1.62 -9.54 -18.82
C ARG A 64 1.51 -8.65 -20.05
N ILE A 65 0.95 -7.46 -19.91
CA ILE A 65 0.80 -6.51 -21.03
C ILE A 65 2.17 -6.03 -21.51
N SER A 66 3.07 -5.69 -20.58
CA SER A 66 4.45 -5.29 -20.91
C SER A 66 5.20 -6.39 -21.67
N SER A 67 5.03 -7.66 -21.26
CA SER A 67 5.59 -8.81 -21.98
C SER A 67 5.04 -8.92 -23.41
N ASN A 68 3.74 -8.73 -23.60
CA ASN A 68 3.12 -8.77 -24.94
C ASN A 68 3.63 -7.64 -25.83
N ILE A 69 3.76 -6.41 -25.31
CA ILE A 69 4.34 -5.28 -26.04
C ILE A 69 5.79 -5.59 -26.42
N ASN A 70 6.57 -6.20 -25.53
CA ASN A 70 7.95 -6.59 -25.80
C ASN A 70 8.05 -7.64 -26.92
N GLN A 71 7.08 -8.56 -27.02
CA GLN A 71 7.03 -9.51 -28.13
C GLN A 71 6.77 -8.81 -29.48
N ILE A 72 5.87 -7.84 -29.51
CA ILE A 72 5.62 -7.01 -30.70
C ILE A 72 6.88 -6.23 -31.08
N ALA A 73 7.54 -5.61 -30.09
CA ALA A 73 8.79 -4.89 -30.31
C ALA A 73 9.89 -5.80 -30.89
N LYS A 74 10.09 -7.01 -30.33
CA LYS A 74 11.04 -7.99 -30.86
C LYS A 74 10.74 -8.38 -32.31
N ARG A 75 9.46 -8.60 -32.64
CA ARG A 75 9.03 -8.94 -34.00
C ARG A 75 9.35 -7.79 -34.98
N VAL A 76 8.94 -6.57 -34.64
CA VAL A 76 9.20 -5.37 -35.44
C VAL A 76 10.70 -5.15 -35.63
N ASN A 77 11.50 -5.29 -34.57
CA ASN A 77 12.96 -5.15 -34.65
C ASN A 77 13.62 -6.25 -35.50
N SER A 78 13.01 -7.44 -35.59
CA SER A 78 13.51 -8.53 -36.43
C SER A 78 13.14 -8.39 -37.91
N THR A 79 11.97 -7.82 -38.21
CA THR A 79 11.48 -7.68 -39.60
C THR A 79 11.77 -6.31 -40.20
N ASN A 80 12.10 -5.30 -39.39
CA ASN A 80 12.18 -3.88 -39.76
C ASN A 80 10.89 -3.35 -40.45
N VAL A 81 9.77 -4.06 -40.25
CA VAL A 81 8.47 -3.73 -40.86
C VAL A 81 7.42 -3.79 -39.77
N ILE A 82 6.60 -2.74 -39.69
CA ILE A 82 5.44 -2.67 -38.79
C ILE A 82 4.22 -3.07 -39.61
N TYR A 83 3.57 -4.16 -39.23
CA TYR A 83 2.32 -4.56 -39.86
C TYR A 83 1.13 -3.86 -39.21
N LYS A 84 0.05 -3.67 -39.98
CA LYS A 84 -1.21 -3.15 -39.45
C LYS A 84 -1.73 -3.98 -38.26
N ASN A 85 -1.55 -5.30 -38.31
CA ASN A 85 -1.92 -6.21 -37.23
C ASN A 85 -1.15 -5.91 -35.94
N ASP A 86 0.13 -5.52 -36.00
CA ASP A 86 0.90 -5.15 -34.81
C ASP A 86 0.34 -3.89 -34.14
N ILE A 87 -0.13 -2.93 -34.95
CA ILE A 87 -0.79 -1.71 -34.46
C ILE A 87 -2.15 -2.02 -33.84
N ASP A 88 -2.93 -2.90 -34.45
CA ASP A 88 -4.24 -3.32 -33.94
C ASP A 88 -4.11 -4.17 -32.66
N ASP A 89 -3.08 -5.01 -32.55
CA ASP A 89 -2.72 -5.74 -31.33
C ASP A 89 -2.37 -4.77 -30.20
N LEU A 90 -1.54 -3.74 -30.47
CA LEU A 90 -1.19 -2.72 -29.49
C LEU A 90 -2.42 -1.93 -29.01
N LYS A 91 -3.30 -1.52 -29.92
CA LYS A 91 -4.56 -0.84 -29.56
C LYS A 91 -5.43 -1.71 -28.66
N THR A 92 -5.51 -2.99 -28.97
CA THR A 92 -6.29 -3.96 -28.18
C THR A 92 -5.72 -4.12 -26.77
N LEU A 93 -4.39 -4.25 -26.65
CA LEU A 93 -3.68 -4.34 -25.37
C LEU A 93 -3.87 -3.07 -24.54
N LEU A 94 -3.72 -1.88 -25.13
CA LEU A 94 -3.93 -0.61 -24.45
C LEU A 94 -5.37 -0.41 -23.98
N THR A 95 -6.34 -0.80 -24.82
CA THR A 95 -7.77 -0.73 -24.46
C THR A 95 -8.08 -1.68 -23.30
N LYS A 96 -7.51 -2.89 -23.31
CA LYS A 96 -7.63 -3.85 -22.20
C LYS A 96 -7.02 -3.30 -20.91
N GLN A 97 -5.82 -2.72 -20.99
CA GLN A 97 -5.15 -2.08 -19.86
C GLN A 97 -6.02 -0.98 -19.24
N GLY A 98 -6.59 -0.11 -20.08
CA GLY A 98 -7.48 0.95 -19.62
C GLY A 98 -8.71 0.43 -18.87
N LYS A 99 -9.33 -0.67 -19.36
CA LYS A 99 -10.48 -1.30 -18.68
C LYS A 99 -10.08 -1.88 -17.31
N GLU A 100 -8.98 -2.61 -17.25
CA GLU A 100 -8.49 -3.18 -15.98
C GLU A 100 -8.18 -2.09 -14.95
N ILE A 101 -7.55 -0.97 -15.37
CA ILE A 101 -7.30 0.19 -14.51
C ILE A 101 -8.60 0.78 -13.97
N LEU A 102 -9.64 0.91 -14.81
CA LEU A 102 -10.94 1.43 -14.39
C LEU A 102 -11.66 0.49 -13.41
N ASP A 103 -11.55 -0.82 -13.60
CA ASP A 103 -12.12 -1.83 -12.70
C ASP A 103 -11.43 -1.80 -11.34
N MET A 104 -10.10 -1.67 -11.33
CA MET A 104 -9.32 -1.54 -10.10
C MET A 104 -9.62 -0.23 -9.37
N ARG A 105 -9.72 0.88 -10.09
CA ARG A 105 -10.17 2.16 -9.52
C ARG A 105 -11.49 1.96 -8.80
N ARG A 106 -12.49 1.35 -9.45
CA ARG A 106 -13.80 1.05 -8.85
C ARG A 106 -13.68 0.21 -7.57
N LYS A 107 -12.87 -0.85 -7.57
CA LYS A 107 -12.59 -1.67 -6.39
C LYS A 107 -12.01 -0.84 -5.24
N ILE A 108 -10.99 -0.02 -5.50
CA ILE A 108 -10.35 0.85 -4.50
C ILE A 108 -11.37 1.83 -3.90
N TYR A 109 -12.22 2.46 -4.72
CA TYR A 109 -13.28 3.33 -4.20
C TYR A 109 -14.32 2.58 -3.36
N SER A 110 -14.67 1.34 -3.72
CA SER A 110 -15.58 0.54 -2.90
C SER A 110 -14.98 0.18 -1.53
N PHE A 111 -13.67 -0.07 -1.46
CA PHE A 111 -12.97 -0.32 -0.20
C PHE A 111 -12.83 0.94 0.66
N GLY A 112 -12.64 2.12 0.05
CA GLY A 112 -12.60 3.40 0.76
C GLY A 112 -13.95 3.86 1.34
N ASN A 113 -15.07 3.25 0.91
CA ASN A 113 -16.43 3.56 1.36
C ASN A 113 -17.04 2.49 2.29
N LEU A 114 -16.34 1.38 2.55
CA LEU A 114 -16.70 0.48 3.64
C LEU A 114 -16.33 1.22 4.93
N GLU A 115 -17.34 1.51 5.76
CA GLU A 115 -17.11 2.11 7.07
C GLU A 115 -15.93 1.41 7.73
N THR A 116 -14.92 2.22 8.07
CA THR A 116 -13.84 1.84 8.98
C THR A 116 -14.45 0.99 10.09
N HIS A 117 -14.21 -0.33 10.04
CA HIS A 117 -14.50 -1.20 11.18
C HIS A 117 -13.62 -0.68 12.31
N ARG A 118 -14.20 0.24 13.08
CA ARG A 118 -13.64 0.71 14.34
C ARG A 118 -13.47 -0.55 15.15
N MET A 119 -12.22 -0.90 15.44
CA MET A 119 -11.89 -1.89 16.46
C MET A 119 -12.15 -1.29 17.86
N GLU A 120 -13.25 -0.55 18.02
CA GLU A 120 -13.75 0.00 19.28
C GLU A 120 -14.91 -0.84 19.85
N ASP A 121 -15.22 -1.99 19.25
CA ASP A 121 -16.15 -2.94 19.84
C ASP A 121 -15.40 -4.04 20.62
N LYS A 122 -15.02 -3.69 21.85
CA LYS A 122 -15.15 -4.53 23.06
C LYS A 122 -14.69 -3.82 24.34
#